data_AF-A0A941B9M2-F1
#
_entry.id   AF-A0A941B9M2-F1
#
_cell.length_a   1.000
_cell.length_b   1.000
_cell.length_c   1.000
_cell.angle_alpha   90.00
_cell.angle_beta   90.00
_cell.angle_gamma   90.00
#
_symmetry.space_group_name_H-M   'P 1'
#
loop_
_entity.id
_entity.type
_entity.pdbx_description
1 polymer ?
#
loop_
_entity_poly.entity_id
_entity_poly.type
_entity_poly.pdbx_seq_one_letter_code
_entity_poly.pdbx_strand_id
1 'polypeptide(L)'
;MWAIPDVLARRFPLIARPRPPTLPLPQRVRALAELAARVAKTGDASIASTVYNQAALIASDTGMPDVARALCRQHAAAYLDAAPLSGRAAIRALEPVVNLARLDIRAGHYADGRHRLLQLFDAVSTSVSIAVFEDIVVPPDLTSTASDRQEIRAWLWRVLLADGTRALTAAGRWTEALAHVEAHHGVGQRMLDGRQVAVLAALSTGNTGDANNLLNDTKPGEPWEEAVTDCLTAMCHRATGLPWERTLQNLVTTYLGHQEEEALTVFYTRLGLAVLDVIASPERSEARLVAEELHRRAIKASDGYAVRDILAHPLCAALATDREAQDCRTLLTACALGAGTLTEELRGQLDHAVRTSDHTIRESLARQDHSYPIGQE
;
A
#
# COMPACT_ATOMS: atom_id res chain seq x y z
N MET A 1 -17.20 30.06 0.23
CA MET A 1 -16.81 28.94 1.11
C MET A 1 -15.80 28.11 0.35
N TRP A 2 -14.62 27.83 0.93
CA TRP A 2 -13.60 27.03 0.24
C TRP A 2 -14.03 25.56 0.24
N ALA A 3 -14.19 24.96 -0.93
CA ALA A 3 -14.42 23.53 -1.06
C ALA A 3 -13.07 22.81 -1.06
N ILE A 4 -12.99 21.65 -0.40
CA ILE A 4 -11.78 20.83 -0.39
C ILE A 4 -11.52 20.35 -1.82
N PRO A 5 -10.33 20.65 -2.40
CA PRO A 5 -9.99 20.14 -3.70
C PRO A 5 -9.95 18.61 -3.70
N ASP A 6 -10.56 17.97 -4.71
CA ASP A 6 -10.55 16.52 -4.88
C ASP A 6 -9.13 15.93 -4.82
N VAL A 7 -8.16 16.64 -5.39
CA VAL A 7 -6.74 16.24 -5.40
C VAL A 7 -6.18 16.13 -3.98
N LEU A 8 -6.50 17.09 -3.10
CA LEU A 8 -6.06 17.11 -1.71
C LEU A 8 -6.77 16.00 -0.92
N ALA A 9 -8.09 15.85 -1.07
CA ALA A 9 -8.84 14.79 -0.39
C ALA A 9 -8.28 13.41 -0.74
N ARG A 10 -7.96 13.15 -2.02
CA ARG A 10 -7.43 11.87 -2.51
C ARG A 10 -6.03 11.52 -1.98
N ARG A 11 -5.33 12.43 -1.28
CA ARG A 11 -4.10 12.09 -0.55
C ARG A 11 -4.37 11.13 0.61
N PHE A 12 -5.58 11.14 1.15
CA PHE A 12 -5.98 10.38 2.33
C PHE A 12 -6.69 9.06 1.96
N PRO A 13 -6.62 8.03 2.83
CA PRO A 13 -5.93 8.03 4.12
C PRO A 13 -4.40 7.94 4.00
N LEU A 14 -3.71 8.73 4.82
CA LEU A 14 -2.26 8.72 5.00
C LEU A 14 -1.92 7.90 6.24
N ILE A 15 -1.27 6.76 6.05
CA ILE A 15 -0.87 5.84 7.13
C ILE A 15 0.60 5.50 6.95
N ALA A 16 1.38 5.62 8.03
CA ALA A 16 2.78 5.25 8.07
C ALA A 16 2.96 3.74 7.93
N ARG A 17 2.99 3.25 6.69
CA ARG A 17 3.20 1.83 6.38
C ARG A 17 4.54 1.66 5.68
N PRO A 18 5.44 0.83 6.23
CA PRO A 18 6.68 0.45 5.56
C PRO A 18 6.43 -0.02 4.14
N ARG A 19 7.24 0.46 3.20
CA ARG A 19 7.23 -0.02 1.81
C ARG A 19 8.66 -0.33 1.37
N PRO A 20 8.87 -1.42 0.60
CA PRO A 20 10.15 -1.64 -0.05
C PRO A 20 10.50 -0.43 -0.93
N PRO A 21 11.73 0.10 -0.83
CA PRO A 21 12.12 1.24 -1.62
C PRO A 21 12.13 0.88 -3.11
N THR A 22 11.66 1.79 -3.95
CA THR A 22 11.69 1.63 -5.41
C THR A 22 13.06 2.05 -5.94
N LEU A 23 14.09 1.31 -5.59
CA LEU A 23 15.46 1.55 -6.05
C LEU A 23 15.60 1.40 -7.58
N PRO A 24 16.72 1.84 -8.18
CA PRO A 24 17.04 1.53 -9.57
C PRO A 24 16.84 0.05 -9.91
N LEU A 25 16.23 -0.24 -11.05
CA LEU A 25 15.77 -1.58 -11.41
C LEU A 25 16.88 -2.66 -11.30
N PRO A 26 18.13 -2.43 -11.77
CA PRO A 26 19.20 -3.43 -11.61
C PRO A 26 19.49 -3.79 -10.15
N GLN A 27 19.34 -2.83 -9.23
CA GLN A 27 19.55 -3.08 -7.79
C GLN A 27 18.42 -3.93 -7.21
N ARG A 28 17.18 -3.66 -7.60
CA ARG A 28 16.01 -4.45 -7.17
C ARG A 28 16.09 -5.90 -7.63
N VAL A 29 16.47 -6.13 -8.90
CA VAL A 29 16.62 -7.49 -9.44
C VAL A 29 17.80 -8.22 -8.81
N ARG A 30 18.91 -7.53 -8.54
CA ARG A 30 20.04 -8.11 -7.79
C ARG A 30 19.63 -8.54 -6.37
N ALA A 31 18.94 -7.67 -5.63
CA ALA A 31 18.46 -7.98 -4.29
C ALA A 31 17.48 -9.18 -4.29
N LEU A 32 16.64 -9.28 -5.33
CA LEU A 32 15.76 -10.42 -5.55
C LEU A 32 16.56 -11.73 -5.77
N ALA A 33 17.59 -11.69 -6.61
CA ALA A 33 18.46 -12.83 -6.87
C ALA A 33 19.24 -13.26 -5.61
N GLU A 34 19.73 -12.32 -4.80
CA GLU A 34 20.37 -12.61 -3.51
C GLU A 34 19.39 -13.25 -2.52
N LEU A 35 18.13 -12.78 -2.51
CA LEU A 35 17.07 -13.38 -1.69
C LEU A 35 16.79 -14.82 -2.14
N ALA A 36 16.67 -15.09 -3.43
CA ALA A 36 16.50 -16.43 -3.97
C ALA A 36 17.70 -17.36 -3.70
N ALA A 37 18.93 -16.83 -3.74
CA ALA A 37 20.11 -17.59 -3.35
C ALA A 37 20.09 -17.99 -1.86
N ARG A 38 19.49 -17.18 -0.98
CA ARG A 38 19.24 -17.57 0.41
C ARG A 38 18.16 -18.65 0.51
N VAL A 39 17.08 -18.53 -0.26
CA VAL A 39 16.02 -19.56 -0.35
C VAL A 39 16.62 -20.93 -0.69
N ALA A 40 17.46 -21.01 -1.71
CA ALA A 40 18.12 -22.26 -2.12
C ALA A 40 19.00 -22.87 -1.00
N LYS A 41 19.55 -22.04 -0.10
CA LYS A 41 20.40 -22.50 1.01
C LYS A 41 19.59 -22.94 2.23
N THR A 42 18.51 -22.25 2.54
CA THR A 42 17.74 -22.47 3.79
C THR A 42 16.53 -23.36 3.59
N GLY A 43 15.99 -23.45 2.37
CA GLY A 43 14.71 -24.11 2.10
C GLY A 43 13.51 -23.40 2.75
N ASP A 44 13.64 -22.12 3.13
CA ASP A 44 12.61 -21.38 3.85
C ASP A 44 11.50 -20.86 2.92
N ALA A 45 10.33 -21.48 2.98
CA ALA A 45 9.15 -21.10 2.21
C ALA A 45 8.65 -19.66 2.49
N SER A 46 8.93 -19.09 3.67
CA SER A 46 8.60 -17.70 3.98
C SER A 46 9.42 -16.71 3.16
N ILE A 47 10.71 -17.01 3.01
CA ILE A 47 11.62 -16.21 2.18
C ILE A 47 11.25 -16.39 0.70
N ALA A 48 10.94 -17.62 0.28
CA ALA A 48 10.49 -17.91 -1.08
C ALA A 48 9.22 -17.13 -1.48
N SER A 49 8.23 -17.06 -0.57
CA SER A 49 7.02 -16.24 -0.76
C SER A 49 7.35 -14.75 -0.92
N THR A 50 8.36 -14.26 -0.18
CA THR A 50 8.83 -12.87 -0.30
C THR A 50 9.46 -12.61 -1.67
N VAL A 51 10.23 -13.55 -2.22
CA VAL A 51 10.78 -13.46 -3.60
C VAL A 51 9.64 -13.34 -4.62
N TYR A 52 8.62 -14.21 -4.53
CA TYR A 52 7.46 -14.14 -5.42
C TYR A 52 6.76 -12.78 -5.37
N ASN A 53 6.47 -12.27 -4.17
CA ASN A 53 5.83 -10.97 -3.99
C ASN A 53 6.67 -9.82 -4.55
N GLN A 54 7.99 -9.84 -4.35
CA GLN A 54 8.89 -8.83 -4.91
C GLN A 54 9.01 -8.92 -6.43
N ALA A 55 9.04 -10.12 -7.01
CA ALA A 55 9.06 -10.33 -8.45
C ALA A 55 7.77 -9.78 -9.10
N ALA A 56 6.61 -10.10 -8.53
CA ALA A 56 5.33 -9.57 -8.99
C ALA A 56 5.26 -8.03 -8.85
N LEU A 57 5.82 -7.48 -7.77
CA LEU A 57 5.92 -6.03 -7.60
C LEU A 57 6.83 -5.38 -8.65
N ILE A 58 8.00 -5.97 -8.96
CA ILE A 58 8.89 -5.49 -10.02
C ILE A 58 8.18 -5.51 -11.38
N ALA A 59 7.49 -6.60 -11.71
CA ALA A 59 6.70 -6.68 -12.95
C ALA A 59 5.59 -5.63 -13.00
N SER A 60 4.88 -5.41 -11.89
CA SER A 60 3.86 -4.36 -11.81
C SER A 60 4.46 -2.97 -12.00
N ASP A 61 5.58 -2.69 -11.34
CA ASP A 61 6.23 -1.39 -11.37
C ASP A 61 6.80 -1.05 -12.73
N THR A 62 7.36 -2.04 -13.42
CA THR A 62 7.91 -1.88 -14.76
C THR A 62 6.83 -1.84 -15.84
N GLY A 63 5.54 -1.81 -15.48
CA GLY A 63 4.45 -1.68 -16.46
C GLY A 63 4.15 -2.98 -17.20
N MET A 64 4.41 -4.14 -16.60
CA MET A 64 4.15 -5.47 -17.16
C MET A 64 3.03 -6.18 -16.37
N PRO A 65 1.78 -5.67 -16.42
CA PRO A 65 0.70 -6.14 -15.55
C PRO A 65 0.34 -7.62 -15.77
N ASP A 66 0.44 -8.13 -16.99
CA ASP A 66 0.14 -9.54 -17.28
C ASP A 66 1.18 -10.49 -16.66
N VAL A 67 2.45 -10.07 -16.64
CA VAL A 67 3.52 -10.82 -15.94
C VAL A 67 3.30 -10.76 -14.44
N ALA A 68 2.93 -9.60 -13.88
CA ALA A 68 2.60 -9.49 -12.46
C ALA A 68 1.42 -10.40 -12.07
N ARG A 69 0.35 -10.43 -12.88
CA ARG A 69 -0.79 -11.34 -12.67
C ARG A 69 -0.38 -12.81 -12.77
N ALA A 70 0.40 -13.18 -13.79
CA ALA A 70 0.90 -14.54 -13.95
C ALA A 70 1.73 -15.00 -12.75
N LEU A 71 2.59 -14.13 -12.21
CA LEU A 71 3.38 -14.41 -11.00
C LEU A 71 2.50 -14.56 -9.76
N CYS A 72 1.45 -13.74 -9.59
CA CYS A 72 0.49 -13.92 -8.51
C CYS A 72 -0.22 -15.29 -8.61
N ARG A 73 -0.66 -15.69 -9.80
CA ARG A 73 -1.31 -16.98 -10.03
C ARG A 73 -0.39 -18.16 -9.72
N GLN A 74 0.84 -18.13 -10.22
CA GLN A 74 1.86 -19.14 -9.92
C GLN A 74 2.15 -19.23 -8.42
N HIS A 75 2.28 -18.08 -7.75
CA HIS A 75 2.52 -18.03 -6.31
C HIS A 75 1.37 -18.65 -5.51
N ALA A 76 0.12 -18.36 -5.86
CA ALA A 76 -1.05 -18.96 -5.20
C ALA A 76 -1.07 -20.49 -5.41
N ALA A 77 -0.89 -20.93 -6.66
CA ALA A 77 -0.88 -22.35 -7.02
C ALA A 77 0.26 -23.13 -6.32
N ALA A 78 1.38 -22.50 -6.01
CA ALA A 78 2.48 -23.14 -5.27
C ALA A 78 2.06 -23.62 -3.87
N TYR A 79 1.00 -23.05 -3.29
CA TYR A 79 0.46 -23.43 -1.99
C TYR A 79 -0.86 -24.17 -2.06
N LEU A 80 -1.80 -23.72 -2.89
CA LEU A 80 -3.20 -24.14 -2.81
C LEU A 80 -3.42 -25.63 -3.12
N ASP A 81 -2.54 -26.24 -3.94
CA ASP A 81 -2.57 -27.67 -4.24
C ASP A 81 -2.28 -28.55 -3.00
N ALA A 82 -1.66 -27.98 -1.97
CA ALA A 82 -1.30 -28.66 -0.72
C ALA A 82 -2.29 -28.34 0.42
N ALA A 83 -3.48 -27.81 0.11
CA ALA A 83 -4.52 -27.67 1.12
C ALA A 83 -4.88 -29.05 1.72
N PRO A 84 -5.19 -29.12 3.02
CA PRO A 84 -5.34 -28.01 3.96
C PRO A 84 -4.01 -27.44 4.49
N LEU A 85 -3.96 -26.12 4.67
CA LEU A 85 -2.77 -25.37 5.08
C LEU A 85 -2.85 -24.90 6.55
N SER A 86 -1.70 -24.64 7.16
CA SER A 86 -1.63 -23.85 8.41
C SER A 86 -2.03 -22.40 8.14
N GLY A 87 -2.45 -21.65 9.17
CA GLY A 87 -2.89 -20.25 9.02
C GLY A 87 -1.86 -19.37 8.34
N ARG A 88 -0.58 -19.51 8.71
CA ARG A 88 0.53 -18.78 8.06
C ARG A 88 0.77 -19.18 6.61
N ALA A 89 0.67 -20.46 6.27
CA ALA A 89 0.84 -20.91 4.88
C ALA A 89 -0.35 -20.48 4.01
N ALA A 90 -1.58 -20.54 4.54
CA ALA A 90 -2.77 -20.05 3.89
C ALA A 90 -2.73 -18.52 3.66
N ILE A 91 -2.23 -17.73 4.61
CA ILE A 91 -2.01 -16.29 4.39
C ILE A 91 -1.06 -16.06 3.21
N ARG A 92 0.05 -16.82 3.11
CA ARG A 92 0.97 -16.73 1.97
C ARG A 92 0.32 -17.16 0.65
N ALA A 93 -0.56 -18.18 0.69
CA ALA A 93 -1.33 -18.62 -0.47
C ALA A 93 -2.34 -17.56 -0.95
N LEU A 94 -2.94 -16.81 -0.03
CA LEU A 94 -3.97 -15.80 -0.34
C LEU A 94 -3.42 -14.39 -0.59
N GLU A 95 -2.22 -14.07 -0.11
CA GLU A 95 -1.56 -12.79 -0.40
C GLU A 95 -1.47 -12.47 -1.91
N PRO A 96 -1.09 -13.40 -2.82
CA PRO A 96 -1.14 -13.12 -4.25
C PRO A 96 -2.56 -12.86 -4.78
N VAL A 97 -3.61 -13.47 -4.21
CA VAL A 97 -5.01 -13.20 -4.58
C VAL A 97 -5.39 -11.76 -4.18
N VAL A 98 -4.97 -11.33 -2.99
CA VAL A 98 -5.10 -9.93 -2.55
C VAL A 98 -4.31 -9.00 -3.48
N ASN A 99 -3.13 -9.41 -3.93
CA ASN A 99 -2.31 -8.61 -4.85
C ASN A 99 -2.98 -8.43 -6.22
N LEU A 100 -3.75 -9.40 -6.74
CA LEU A 100 -4.57 -9.22 -7.94
C LEU A 100 -5.59 -8.09 -7.78
N ALA A 101 -6.32 -8.07 -6.65
CA ALA A 101 -7.23 -6.96 -6.34
C ALA A 101 -6.50 -5.61 -6.22
N ARG A 102 -5.29 -5.60 -5.66
CA ARG A 102 -4.44 -4.40 -5.60
C ARG A 102 -3.96 -3.94 -6.98
N LEU A 103 -3.76 -4.85 -7.93
CA LEU A 103 -3.43 -4.49 -9.32
C LEU A 103 -4.62 -3.81 -9.99
N ASP A 104 -5.84 -4.34 -9.80
CA ASP A 104 -7.07 -3.72 -10.31
C ASP A 104 -7.27 -2.31 -9.72
N ILE A 105 -7.10 -2.14 -8.41
CA ILE A 105 -7.16 -0.82 -7.74
C ILE A 105 -6.10 0.13 -8.32
N ARG A 106 -4.87 -0.33 -8.55
CA ARG A 106 -3.81 0.50 -9.16
C ARG A 106 -4.13 0.90 -10.60
N ALA A 107 -4.80 0.05 -11.35
CA ALA A 107 -5.23 0.31 -12.73
C ALA A 107 -6.47 1.23 -12.82
N GLY A 108 -7.04 1.65 -11.68
CA GLY A 108 -8.26 2.48 -11.66
C GLY A 108 -9.56 1.67 -11.63
N HIS A 109 -9.49 0.34 -11.65
CA HIS A 109 -10.66 -0.55 -11.52
C HIS A 109 -11.02 -0.73 -10.03
N TYR A 110 -11.32 0.40 -9.36
CA TYR A 110 -11.51 0.46 -7.92
C TYR A 110 -12.66 -0.42 -7.42
N ALA A 111 -13.80 -0.40 -8.13
CA ALA A 111 -14.97 -1.18 -7.76
C ALA A 111 -14.71 -2.69 -7.86
N ASP A 112 -14.09 -3.14 -8.94
CA ASP A 112 -13.76 -4.54 -9.18
C ASP A 112 -12.78 -5.06 -8.15
N GLY A 113 -11.68 -4.32 -7.91
CA GLY A 113 -10.70 -4.68 -6.89
C GLY A 113 -11.32 -4.77 -5.50
N ARG A 114 -12.18 -3.82 -5.11
CA ARG A 114 -12.91 -3.88 -3.83
C ARG A 114 -13.86 -5.08 -3.78
N HIS A 115 -14.61 -5.34 -4.85
CA HIS A 115 -15.56 -6.45 -4.90
C HIS A 115 -14.85 -7.80 -4.72
N ARG A 116 -13.70 -8.00 -5.36
CA ARG A 116 -12.87 -9.21 -5.18
C ARG A 116 -12.41 -9.38 -3.73
N LEU A 117 -12.02 -8.30 -3.03
CA LEU A 117 -11.64 -8.38 -1.62
C LEU A 117 -12.80 -8.80 -0.72
N LEU A 118 -14.01 -8.28 -0.97
CA LEU A 118 -15.22 -8.68 -0.25
C LEU A 118 -15.55 -10.16 -0.48
N GLN A 119 -15.55 -10.59 -1.75
CA GLN A 119 -15.78 -11.99 -2.11
C GLN A 119 -14.77 -12.93 -1.45
N LEU A 120 -13.48 -12.55 -1.40
CA LEU A 120 -12.45 -13.36 -0.74
C LEU A 120 -12.68 -13.46 0.77
N PHE A 121 -13.02 -12.33 1.40
CA PHE A 121 -13.34 -12.31 2.82
C PHE A 121 -14.55 -13.18 3.14
N ASP A 122 -15.62 -13.09 2.37
CA ASP A 122 -16.85 -13.86 2.57
C ASP A 122 -16.63 -15.35 2.32
N ALA A 123 -15.89 -15.72 1.28
CA ALA A 123 -15.57 -17.11 0.96
C ALA A 123 -14.81 -17.79 2.10
N VAL A 124 -13.75 -17.16 2.60
CA VAL A 124 -12.96 -17.69 3.72
C VAL A 124 -13.76 -17.71 5.03
N SER A 125 -14.63 -16.72 5.23
CA SER A 125 -15.43 -16.60 6.46
C SER A 125 -16.56 -17.61 6.57
N THR A 126 -17.17 -17.97 5.44
CA THR A 126 -18.32 -18.89 5.40
C THR A 126 -17.88 -20.33 5.16
N SER A 127 -16.83 -20.55 4.37
CA SER A 127 -16.30 -21.89 4.06
C SER A 127 -17.30 -22.83 3.38
N VAL A 128 -18.32 -22.28 2.72
CA VAL A 128 -19.43 -23.06 2.15
C VAL A 128 -19.20 -23.41 0.67
N SER A 129 -18.47 -22.58 -0.07
CA SER A 129 -18.32 -22.74 -1.52
C SER A 129 -16.90 -22.52 -1.98
N ILE A 130 -16.53 -23.26 -3.04
CA ILE A 130 -15.33 -22.98 -3.83
C ILE A 130 -15.45 -21.54 -4.35
N ALA A 131 -14.42 -20.73 -4.11
CA ALA A 131 -14.34 -19.38 -4.65
C ALA A 131 -13.28 -19.33 -5.75
N VAL A 132 -13.61 -18.64 -6.84
CA VAL A 132 -12.74 -18.54 -8.01
C VAL A 132 -12.36 -17.08 -8.22
N PHE A 133 -11.06 -16.80 -8.24
CA PHE A 133 -10.49 -15.46 -8.45
C PHE A 133 -9.62 -15.49 -9.70
N GLU A 134 -10.14 -14.94 -10.80
CA GLU A 134 -9.61 -15.19 -12.14
C GLU A 134 -9.64 -16.71 -12.45
N ASP A 135 -8.51 -17.38 -12.39
CA ASP A 135 -8.30 -18.82 -12.58
C ASP A 135 -7.76 -19.50 -11.29
N ILE A 136 -7.65 -18.75 -10.19
CA ILE A 136 -7.24 -19.29 -8.89
C ILE A 136 -8.46 -19.84 -8.17
N VAL A 137 -8.43 -21.14 -7.88
CA VAL A 137 -9.45 -21.84 -7.11
C VAL A 137 -9.04 -21.83 -5.63
N VAL A 138 -9.82 -21.15 -4.78
CA VAL A 138 -9.66 -21.17 -3.33
C VAL A 138 -10.57 -22.27 -2.76
N PRO A 139 -10.00 -23.35 -2.18
CA PRO A 139 -10.79 -24.45 -1.65
C PRO A 139 -11.52 -24.04 -0.35
N PRO A 140 -12.74 -24.57 -0.09
CA PRO A 140 -13.49 -24.27 1.13
C PRO A 140 -12.82 -24.81 2.40
N ASP A 141 -12.05 -25.89 2.26
CA ASP A 141 -11.23 -26.56 3.26
C ASP A 141 -9.77 -26.08 3.24
N LEU A 142 -9.55 -24.80 2.91
CA LEU A 142 -8.21 -24.18 2.89
C LEU A 142 -7.39 -24.44 4.17
N THR A 143 -8.04 -24.56 5.32
CA THR A 143 -7.39 -24.93 6.58
C THR A 143 -8.16 -26.01 7.34
N SER A 144 -7.42 -26.85 8.07
CA SER A 144 -7.99 -27.93 8.88
C SER A 144 -8.59 -27.44 10.20
N THR A 145 -8.08 -26.34 10.76
CA THR A 145 -8.46 -25.90 12.11
C THR A 145 -9.24 -24.58 12.10
N ALA A 146 -10.15 -24.43 13.07
CA ALA A 146 -10.88 -23.19 13.29
C ALA A 146 -9.94 -22.04 13.72
N SER A 147 -8.84 -22.34 14.42
CA SER A 147 -7.84 -21.35 14.82
C SER A 147 -7.13 -20.75 13.61
N ASP A 148 -6.65 -21.60 12.70
CA ASP A 148 -6.03 -21.15 11.44
C ASP A 148 -7.01 -20.33 10.60
N ARG A 149 -8.28 -20.76 10.54
CA ARG A 149 -9.34 -20.04 9.84
C ARG A 149 -9.56 -18.64 10.42
N GLN A 150 -9.59 -18.53 11.75
CA GLN A 150 -9.72 -17.26 12.45
C GLN A 150 -8.52 -16.34 12.23
N GLU A 151 -7.30 -16.89 12.17
CA GLU A 151 -6.07 -16.14 11.83
C GLU A 151 -6.18 -15.50 10.44
N ILE A 152 -6.59 -16.28 9.43
CA ILE A 152 -6.76 -15.80 8.06
C ILE A 152 -7.88 -14.76 7.99
N ARG A 153 -9.02 -15.02 8.64
CA ARG A 153 -10.15 -14.06 8.69
C ARG A 153 -9.72 -12.73 9.29
N ALA A 154 -8.94 -12.74 10.38
CA ALA A 154 -8.43 -11.52 11.00
C ALA A 154 -7.41 -10.78 10.11
N TRP A 155 -6.61 -11.51 9.33
CA TRP A 155 -5.73 -10.92 8.33
C TRP A 155 -6.51 -10.30 7.16
N LEU A 156 -7.46 -11.03 6.56
CA LEU A 156 -8.30 -10.53 5.47
C LEU A 156 -9.17 -9.35 5.88
N TRP A 157 -9.69 -9.33 7.10
CA TRP A 157 -10.42 -8.17 7.63
C TRP A 157 -9.55 -6.91 7.64
N ARG A 158 -8.28 -7.00 8.07
CA ARG A 158 -7.33 -5.87 8.00
C ARG A 158 -7.04 -5.45 6.56
N VAL A 159 -6.91 -6.40 5.64
CA VAL A 159 -6.76 -6.12 4.21
C VAL A 159 -7.98 -5.37 3.67
N LEU A 160 -9.19 -5.83 3.99
CA LEU A 160 -10.44 -5.23 3.53
C LEU A 160 -10.65 -3.82 4.08
N LEU A 161 -10.33 -3.60 5.35
CA LEU A 161 -10.34 -2.27 5.95
C LEU A 161 -9.34 -1.34 5.29
N ALA A 162 -8.14 -1.81 4.97
CA ALA A 162 -7.12 -0.97 4.34
C ALA A 162 -7.39 -0.71 2.85
N ASP A 163 -7.43 -1.78 2.06
CA ASP A 163 -7.41 -1.71 0.61
C ASP A 163 -8.82 -1.47 0.04
N GLY A 164 -9.87 -1.99 0.71
CA GLY A 164 -11.26 -1.69 0.37
C GLY A 164 -11.62 -0.22 0.61
N THR A 165 -11.14 0.37 1.73
CA THR A 165 -11.27 1.81 1.99
C THR A 165 -10.52 2.62 0.95
N ARG A 166 -9.26 2.27 0.66
CA ARG A 166 -8.44 2.97 -0.34
C ARG A 166 -9.07 2.95 -1.73
N ALA A 167 -9.71 1.86 -2.12
CA ALA A 167 -10.43 1.78 -3.40
C ALA A 167 -11.55 2.85 -3.48
N LEU A 168 -12.32 3.02 -2.41
CA LEU A 168 -13.41 4.01 -2.36
C LEU A 168 -12.88 5.44 -2.29
N THR A 169 -11.87 5.71 -1.45
CA THR A 169 -11.31 7.06 -1.31
C THR A 169 -10.57 7.51 -2.57
N ALA A 170 -9.85 6.61 -3.26
CA ALA A 170 -9.22 6.90 -4.55
C ALA A 170 -10.25 7.27 -5.63
N ALA A 171 -11.45 6.69 -5.57
CA ALA A 171 -12.58 7.03 -6.43
C ALA A 171 -13.34 8.31 -6.00
N GLY A 172 -12.93 8.97 -4.91
CA GLY A 172 -13.62 10.13 -4.34
C GLY A 172 -14.95 9.82 -3.65
N ARG A 173 -15.27 8.55 -3.40
CA ARG A 173 -16.55 8.07 -2.85
C ARG A 173 -16.53 8.09 -1.32
N TRP A 174 -16.39 9.26 -0.71
CA TRP A 174 -16.15 9.43 0.73
C TRP A 174 -17.29 8.91 1.62
N THR A 175 -18.54 9.18 1.27
CA THR A 175 -19.70 8.66 2.03
C THR A 175 -19.74 7.13 2.02
N GLU A 176 -19.40 6.51 0.90
CA GLU A 176 -19.36 5.05 0.80
C GLU A 176 -18.13 4.47 1.49
N ALA A 177 -17.00 5.19 1.47
CA ALA A 177 -15.83 4.84 2.27
C ALA A 177 -16.17 4.83 3.76
N LEU A 178 -16.94 5.82 4.24
CA LEU A 178 -17.42 5.88 5.63
C LEU A 178 -18.32 4.68 5.95
N ALA A 179 -19.35 4.43 5.14
CA ALA A 179 -20.23 3.27 5.32
C ALA A 179 -19.45 1.94 5.31
N HIS A 180 -18.42 1.82 4.45
CA HIS A 180 -17.54 0.66 4.39
C HIS A 180 -16.74 0.47 5.68
N VAL A 181 -16.11 1.52 6.22
CA VAL A 181 -15.35 1.39 7.48
C VAL A 181 -16.28 1.16 8.67
N GLU A 182 -17.47 1.76 8.70
CA GLU A 182 -18.46 1.55 9.76
C GLU A 182 -18.99 0.11 9.79
N ALA A 183 -19.35 -0.45 8.63
CA ALA A 183 -19.81 -1.82 8.49
C ALA A 183 -18.78 -2.86 8.98
N HIS A 184 -17.50 -2.48 8.98
CA HIS A 184 -16.38 -3.30 9.44
C HIS A 184 -15.79 -2.84 10.78
N HIS A 185 -16.47 -1.94 11.51
CA HIS A 185 -16.05 -1.39 12.80
C HIS A 185 -14.63 -0.77 12.80
N GLY A 186 -14.25 -0.13 11.69
CA GLY A 186 -12.93 0.46 11.45
C GLY A 186 -12.76 1.91 11.93
N VAL A 187 -13.81 2.56 12.45
CA VAL A 187 -13.73 3.93 12.98
C VAL A 187 -13.30 3.90 14.44
N GLY A 188 -12.00 4.13 14.68
CA GLY A 188 -11.39 4.18 16.01
C GLY A 188 -11.23 5.61 16.56
N GLN A 189 -10.64 5.72 17.76
CA GLN A 189 -10.35 7.01 18.41
C GLN A 189 -9.00 7.64 18.02
N ARG A 190 -8.14 6.89 17.34
CA ARG A 190 -6.82 7.31 16.84
C ARG A 190 -6.90 7.76 15.38
N MET A 191 -5.89 8.48 14.88
CA MET A 191 -5.88 9.03 13.51
C MET A 191 -5.47 8.00 12.44
N LEU A 192 -6.13 6.84 12.45
CA LEU A 192 -5.97 5.76 11.48
C LEU A 192 -6.94 5.91 10.29
N ASP A 193 -6.97 4.93 9.38
CA ASP A 193 -7.72 4.99 8.12
C ASP A 193 -9.18 5.44 8.33
N GLY A 194 -9.91 4.79 9.25
CA GLY A 194 -11.34 5.07 9.48
C GLY A 194 -11.63 6.45 10.05
N ARG A 195 -10.77 6.98 10.93
CA ARG A 195 -10.95 8.33 11.51
C ARG A 195 -10.74 9.41 10.45
N GLN A 196 -9.72 9.26 9.61
CA GLN A 196 -9.45 10.16 8.49
C GLN A 196 -10.61 10.17 7.49
N VAL A 197 -11.16 8.99 7.16
CA VAL A 197 -12.33 8.84 6.29
C VAL A 197 -13.56 9.53 6.87
N ALA A 198 -13.84 9.36 8.16
CA ALA A 198 -14.97 10.01 8.81
C ALA A 198 -14.89 11.54 8.74
N VAL A 199 -13.70 12.10 9.01
CA VAL A 199 -13.46 13.56 8.89
C VAL A 199 -13.70 14.03 7.46
N LEU A 200 -13.11 13.36 6.46
CA LEU A 200 -13.24 13.77 5.06
C LEU A 200 -14.65 13.55 4.50
N ALA A 201 -15.37 12.52 4.93
CA ALA A 201 -16.77 12.32 4.57
C ALA A 201 -17.65 13.45 5.13
N ALA A 202 -17.46 13.83 6.39
CA ALA A 202 -18.16 14.97 6.98
C ALA A 202 -17.85 16.28 6.25
N LEU A 203 -16.58 16.54 5.94
CA LEU A 203 -16.19 17.73 5.17
C LEU A 203 -16.75 17.72 3.74
N SER A 204 -16.76 16.57 3.06
CA SER A 204 -17.28 16.42 1.68
C SER A 204 -18.78 16.68 1.57
N THR A 205 -19.52 16.50 2.66
CA THR A 205 -20.97 16.75 2.75
C THR A 205 -21.29 18.13 3.34
N GLY A 206 -20.26 18.95 3.62
CA GLY A 206 -20.42 20.28 4.23
C GLY A 206 -20.72 20.24 5.73
N ASN A 207 -20.68 19.07 6.37
CA ASN A 207 -20.89 18.92 7.81
C ASN A 207 -19.59 19.21 8.59
N THR A 208 -19.20 20.47 8.61
CA THR A 208 -17.96 20.91 9.25
C THR A 208 -18.00 20.82 10.78
N GLY A 209 -19.19 20.84 11.39
CA GLY A 209 -19.37 20.64 12.83
C GLY A 209 -18.93 19.25 13.26
N ASP A 210 -19.41 18.21 12.57
CA ASP A 210 -19.03 16.84 12.86
C ASP A 210 -17.56 16.57 12.54
N ALA A 211 -17.03 17.14 11.45
CA ALA A 211 -15.60 17.06 11.16
C ALA A 211 -14.75 17.64 12.30
N ASN A 212 -15.14 18.80 12.84
CA ASN A 212 -14.44 19.44 13.96
C ASN A 212 -14.56 18.63 15.25
N ASN A 213 -15.73 18.06 15.54
CA ASN A 213 -15.93 17.19 16.70
C ASN A 213 -15.04 15.94 16.61
N LEU A 214 -14.99 15.29 15.44
CA LEU A 214 -14.13 14.12 15.21
C LEU A 214 -12.65 14.43 15.41
N LEU A 215 -12.20 15.62 14.97
CA LEU A 215 -10.82 16.08 15.17
C LEU A 215 -10.52 16.34 16.66
N ASN A 216 -11.40 17.05 17.36
CA ASN A 216 -11.24 17.35 18.79
C ASN A 216 -11.27 16.07 19.66
N ASP A 217 -12.08 15.08 19.27
CA ASP A 217 -12.20 13.80 19.98
C ASP A 217 -11.13 12.78 19.57
N THR A 218 -10.22 13.14 18.65
CA THR A 218 -9.12 12.25 18.27
C THR A 218 -8.09 12.20 19.39
N LYS A 219 -7.83 10.99 19.88
CA LYS A 219 -6.80 10.75 20.90
C LYS A 219 -5.40 10.92 20.29
N PRO A 220 -4.44 11.47 21.06
CA PRO A 220 -3.04 11.50 20.65
C PRO A 220 -2.51 10.11 20.27
N GLY A 221 -1.57 10.09 19.33
CA GLY A 221 -1.03 8.88 18.74
C GLY A 221 0.47 8.97 18.52
N GLU A 222 0.95 8.35 17.45
CA GLU A 222 2.34 8.49 17.01
C GLU A 222 2.56 9.89 16.36
N PRO A 223 3.81 10.39 16.28
CA PRO A 223 4.08 11.72 15.71
C PRO A 223 3.50 11.94 14.30
N TRP A 224 3.44 10.88 13.48
CA TRP A 224 2.86 10.96 12.15
C TRP A 224 1.33 11.14 12.18
N GLU A 225 0.64 10.62 13.20
CA GLU A 225 -0.81 10.81 13.39
C GLU A 225 -1.12 12.26 13.75
N GLU A 226 -0.27 12.90 14.55
CA GLU A 226 -0.39 14.32 14.89
C GLU A 226 -0.26 15.17 13.63
N ALA A 227 0.76 14.91 12.79
CA ALA A 227 0.94 15.63 11.53
C ALA A 227 -0.26 15.47 10.57
N VAL A 228 -0.85 14.27 10.50
CA VAL A 228 -2.08 14.03 9.72
C VAL A 228 -3.28 14.78 10.32
N THR A 229 -3.38 14.80 11.64
CA THR A 229 -4.45 15.53 12.37
C THR A 229 -4.34 17.04 12.14
N ASP A 230 -3.13 17.60 12.21
CA ASP A 230 -2.86 19.01 11.93
C ASP A 230 -3.22 19.36 10.48
N CYS A 231 -2.91 18.47 9.53
CA CYS A 231 -3.27 18.64 8.12
C CYS A 231 -4.79 18.70 7.94
N LEU A 232 -5.53 17.74 8.49
CA LEU A 232 -7.00 17.71 8.43
C LEU A 232 -7.64 18.89 9.20
N THR A 233 -7.03 19.33 10.29
CA THR A 233 -7.48 20.50 11.06
C THR A 233 -7.33 21.79 10.25
N ALA A 234 -6.18 22.00 9.61
CA ALA A 234 -5.97 23.14 8.72
C ALA A 234 -6.99 23.16 7.56
N MET A 235 -7.29 21.99 6.98
CA MET A 235 -8.32 21.85 5.96
C MET A 235 -9.72 22.20 6.49
N CYS A 236 -10.09 21.70 7.67
CA CYS A 236 -11.37 21.97 8.32
C CYS A 236 -11.54 23.47 8.63
N HIS A 237 -10.51 24.11 9.20
CA HIS A 237 -10.52 25.54 9.49
C HIS A 237 -10.67 26.38 8.21
N ARG A 238 -9.94 26.01 7.15
CA ARG A 238 -10.05 26.71 5.86
C ARG A 238 -11.43 26.57 5.23
N ALA A 239 -12.05 25.39 5.32
CA ALA A 239 -13.41 25.15 4.83
C ALA A 239 -14.47 25.96 5.60
N THR A 240 -14.25 26.18 6.90
CA THR A 240 -15.13 26.94 7.80
C THR A 240 -14.85 28.43 7.85
N GLY A 241 -13.78 28.91 7.20
CA GLY A 241 -13.35 30.31 7.28
C GLY A 241 -12.73 30.69 8.64
N LEU A 242 -12.33 29.70 9.44
CA LEU A 242 -11.60 29.93 10.69
C LEU A 242 -10.12 30.23 10.41
N PRO A 243 -9.42 30.93 11.32
CA PRO A 243 -7.98 31.13 11.21
C PRO A 243 -7.23 29.80 11.11
N TRP A 244 -6.38 29.66 10.10
CA TRP A 244 -5.69 28.41 9.77
C TRP A 244 -4.18 28.61 9.55
N GLU A 245 -3.70 29.86 9.47
CA GLU A 245 -2.31 30.22 9.20
C GLU A 245 -1.37 29.73 10.32
N ARG A 246 -1.80 29.82 11.58
CA ARG A 246 -1.04 29.28 12.71
C ARG A 246 -0.96 27.76 12.67
N THR A 247 -2.09 27.10 12.33
CA THR A 247 -2.15 25.64 12.17
C THR A 247 -1.25 25.20 11.02
N LEU A 248 -1.22 25.95 9.91
CA LEU A 248 -0.31 25.72 8.79
C LEU A 248 1.16 25.82 9.22
N GLN A 249 1.53 26.88 9.93
CA GLN A 249 2.91 27.06 10.38
C GLN A 249 3.38 25.93 11.29
N ASN A 250 2.51 25.49 12.21
CA ASN A 250 2.77 24.34 13.05
C ASN A 250 2.93 23.07 12.22
N LEU A 251 2.01 22.80 11.28
CA LEU A 251 2.07 21.64 10.38
C LEU A 251 3.39 21.58 9.59
N VAL A 252 3.81 22.70 9.01
CA VAL A 252 5.08 22.81 8.27
C VAL A 252 6.27 22.53 9.19
N THR A 253 6.28 23.13 10.39
CA THR A 253 7.35 22.94 11.38
C THR A 253 7.44 21.48 11.82
N THR A 254 6.29 20.87 12.13
CA THR A 254 6.15 19.46 12.48
C THR A 254 6.69 18.58 11.35
N TYR A 255 6.24 18.77 10.11
CA TYR A 255 6.71 17.99 8.95
C TYR A 255 8.22 18.09 8.73
N LEU A 256 8.79 19.30 8.76
CA LEU A 256 10.23 19.52 8.57
C LEU A 256 11.06 18.96 9.72
N GLY A 257 10.53 18.92 10.94
CA GLY A 257 11.20 18.35 12.11
C GLY A 257 11.24 16.82 12.19
N HIS A 258 10.46 16.12 11.35
CA HIS A 258 10.43 14.65 11.37
C HIS A 258 11.76 14.04 10.94
N GLN A 259 12.20 13.02 11.68
CA GLN A 259 13.36 12.22 11.34
C GLN A 259 13.07 11.33 10.12
N GLU A 260 14.06 11.16 9.28
CA GLU A 260 13.98 10.28 8.12
C GLU A 260 14.05 8.82 8.55
N GLU A 261 13.11 8.03 8.04
CA GLU A 261 13.13 6.58 8.17
C GLU A 261 12.94 5.99 6.77
N GLU A 262 13.94 5.24 6.28
CA GLU A 262 14.00 4.78 4.89
C GLU A 262 12.73 4.03 4.46
N ALA A 263 12.21 3.18 5.35
CA ALA A 263 11.01 2.39 5.13
C ALA A 263 9.72 3.23 4.98
N LEU A 264 9.72 4.47 5.47
CA LEU A 264 8.58 5.40 5.44
C LEU A 264 8.74 6.53 4.42
N THR A 265 9.76 6.48 3.55
CA THR A 265 10.02 7.52 2.52
C THR A 265 8.77 7.90 1.72
N VAL A 266 8.02 6.91 1.23
CA VAL A 266 6.79 7.14 0.45
C VAL A 266 5.69 7.79 1.29
N PHE A 267 5.57 7.42 2.56
CA PHE A 267 4.59 8.03 3.47
C PHE A 267 4.92 9.50 3.68
N TYR A 268 6.15 9.82 4.08
CA TYR A 268 6.56 11.21 4.32
C TYR A 268 6.52 12.05 3.05
N THR A 269 6.83 11.47 1.89
CA THR A 269 6.64 12.15 0.61
C THR A 269 5.18 12.56 0.44
N ARG A 270 4.24 11.63 0.59
CA ARG A 270 2.81 11.91 0.41
C ARG A 270 2.23 12.86 1.46
N LEU A 271 2.74 12.80 2.69
CA LEU A 271 2.41 13.78 3.73
C LEU A 271 2.90 15.17 3.33
N GLY A 272 4.15 15.33 2.88
CA GLY A 272 4.67 16.62 2.41
C GLY A 272 3.91 17.16 1.19
N LEU A 273 3.50 16.29 0.26
CA LEU A 273 2.63 16.68 -0.85
C LEU A 273 1.25 17.16 -0.36
N ALA A 274 0.67 16.50 0.65
CA ALA A 274 -0.57 16.98 1.27
C ALA A 274 -0.38 18.34 1.96
N VAL A 275 0.77 18.58 2.61
CA VAL A 275 1.12 19.90 3.16
C VAL A 275 1.20 20.96 2.05
N LEU A 276 1.85 20.66 0.92
CA LEU A 276 1.88 21.57 -0.24
C LEU A 276 0.48 21.85 -0.80
N ASP A 277 -0.37 20.83 -0.90
CA ASP A 277 -1.76 20.97 -1.34
C ASP A 277 -2.58 21.87 -0.36
N VAL A 278 -2.28 21.86 0.95
CA VAL A 278 -2.88 22.80 1.93
C VAL A 278 -2.33 24.22 1.76
N ILE A 279 -1.03 24.38 1.50
CA ILE A 279 -0.40 25.70 1.24
C ILE A 279 -1.01 26.34 -0.03
N ALA A 280 -1.13 25.56 -1.11
CA ALA A 280 -1.77 25.93 -2.37
C ALA A 280 -1.24 27.22 -3.06
N SER A 281 -0.02 27.66 -2.75
CA SER A 281 0.58 28.88 -3.34
C SER A 281 2.12 28.75 -3.40
N PRO A 282 2.74 28.98 -4.57
CA PRO A 282 4.20 28.94 -4.71
C PRO A 282 4.90 30.19 -4.16
N GLU A 283 4.17 31.29 -3.92
CA GLU A 283 4.75 32.52 -3.38
C GLU A 283 5.13 32.42 -1.90
N ARG A 284 4.58 31.42 -1.18
CA ARG A 284 4.86 31.20 0.23
C ARG A 284 6.22 30.54 0.44
N SER A 285 7.02 31.11 1.35
CA SER A 285 8.34 30.56 1.71
C SER A 285 8.28 29.13 2.22
N GLU A 286 7.21 28.78 2.93
CA GLU A 286 6.93 27.47 3.49
C GLU A 286 6.77 26.42 2.38
N ALA A 287 6.19 26.79 1.23
CA ALA A 287 6.05 25.89 0.08
C ALA A 287 7.43 25.50 -0.48
N ARG A 288 8.34 26.49 -0.57
CA ARG A 288 9.71 26.26 -1.04
C ARG A 288 10.47 25.32 -0.09
N LEU A 289 10.41 25.58 1.22
CA LEU A 289 11.07 24.74 2.22
C LEU A 289 10.57 23.28 2.17
N VAL A 290 9.26 23.07 2.05
CA VAL A 290 8.68 21.73 1.96
C VAL A 290 9.08 21.04 0.64
N ALA A 291 9.08 21.77 -0.48
CA ALA A 291 9.47 21.22 -1.79
C ALA A 291 10.96 20.83 -1.85
N GLU A 292 11.85 21.69 -1.36
CA GLU A 292 13.29 21.40 -1.24
C GLU A 292 13.52 20.15 -0.37
N GLU A 293 12.83 20.04 0.76
CA GLU A 293 12.93 18.90 1.66
C GLU A 293 12.42 17.60 1.01
N LEU A 294 11.32 17.67 0.25
CA LEU A 294 10.80 16.53 -0.52
C LEU A 294 11.82 16.03 -1.54
N HIS A 295 12.42 16.93 -2.33
CA HIS A 295 13.46 16.56 -3.30
C HIS A 295 14.67 15.93 -2.60
N ARG A 296 15.15 16.55 -1.52
CA ARG A 296 16.30 16.07 -0.75
C ARG A 296 16.06 14.66 -0.20
N ARG A 297 14.91 14.39 0.44
CA ARG A 297 14.57 13.08 1.00
C ARG A 297 14.43 12.02 -0.09
N ALA A 298 13.73 12.33 -1.18
CA ALA A 298 13.49 11.36 -2.26
C ALA A 298 14.79 10.94 -2.97
N ILE A 299 15.70 11.90 -3.23
CA ILE A 299 17.00 11.61 -3.84
C ILE A 299 17.90 10.83 -2.87
N LYS A 300 17.96 11.22 -1.59
CA LYS A 300 18.75 10.51 -0.57
C LYS A 300 18.31 9.05 -0.43
N ALA A 301 17.01 8.78 -0.44
CA ALA A 301 16.46 7.43 -0.36
C ALA A 301 16.54 6.64 -1.68
N SER A 302 16.88 7.30 -2.80
CA SER A 302 16.84 6.71 -4.14
C SER A 302 15.51 6.04 -4.48
N ASP A 303 14.39 6.61 -4.02
CA ASP A 303 13.06 6.00 -4.15
C ASP A 303 12.29 6.52 -5.37
N GLY A 304 12.07 5.64 -6.35
CA GLY A 304 11.33 5.88 -7.58
C GLY A 304 9.87 6.31 -7.40
N TYR A 305 9.16 5.79 -6.38
CA TYR A 305 7.78 6.22 -6.13
C TYR A 305 7.75 7.63 -5.57
N ALA A 306 8.67 7.97 -4.67
CA ALA A 306 8.77 9.31 -4.12
C ALA A 306 9.03 10.34 -5.22
N VAL A 307 10.04 10.11 -6.07
CA VAL A 307 10.33 11.05 -7.17
C VAL A 307 9.21 11.13 -8.21
N ARG A 308 8.49 10.02 -8.50
CA ARG A 308 7.32 10.06 -9.38
C ARG A 308 6.22 10.95 -8.80
N ASP A 309 5.90 10.77 -7.51
CA ASP A 309 4.84 11.52 -6.84
C ASP A 309 5.22 13.02 -6.75
N ILE A 310 6.51 13.35 -6.56
CA ILE A 310 7.05 14.73 -6.58
C ILE A 310 6.97 15.35 -7.98
N LEU A 311 7.46 14.66 -9.01
CA LEU A 311 7.45 15.16 -10.40
C LEU A 311 6.02 15.40 -10.93
N ALA A 312 5.04 14.64 -10.42
CA ALA A 312 3.64 14.81 -10.77
C ALA A 312 2.95 15.98 -10.02
N HIS A 313 3.59 16.58 -9.02
CA HIS A 313 2.97 17.61 -8.19
C HIS A 313 3.19 19.02 -8.76
N PRO A 314 2.14 19.82 -9.02
CA PRO A 314 2.28 21.15 -9.63
C PRO A 314 3.19 22.11 -8.87
N LEU A 315 3.06 22.19 -7.53
CA LEU A 315 3.92 23.07 -6.73
C LEU A 315 5.39 22.60 -6.71
N CYS A 316 5.67 21.29 -6.65
CA CYS A 316 7.04 20.81 -6.77
C CYS A 316 7.61 21.17 -8.14
N ALA A 317 6.86 20.97 -9.23
CA ALA A 317 7.30 21.33 -10.56
C ALA A 317 7.57 22.85 -10.72
N ALA A 318 6.76 23.69 -10.08
CA ALA A 318 6.94 25.15 -10.11
C ALA A 318 8.10 25.66 -9.25
N LEU A 319 8.46 24.94 -8.19
CA LEU A 319 9.48 25.36 -7.21
C LEU A 319 10.83 24.67 -7.43
N ALA A 320 10.87 23.56 -8.16
CA ALA A 320 12.09 22.81 -8.40
C ALA A 320 13.11 23.62 -9.20
N THR A 321 14.37 23.52 -8.80
CA THR A 321 15.49 23.91 -9.65
C THR A 321 15.63 22.96 -10.84
N ASP A 322 16.26 23.42 -11.92
CA ASP A 322 16.57 22.57 -13.08
C ASP A 322 17.35 21.30 -12.68
N ARG A 323 18.24 21.44 -11.68
CA ARG A 323 19.06 20.36 -11.16
C ARG A 323 18.21 19.32 -10.43
N GLU A 324 17.35 19.73 -9.49
CA GLU A 324 16.46 18.82 -8.75
C GLU A 324 15.51 18.08 -9.68
N ALA A 325 14.92 18.80 -10.64
CA ALA A 325 14.03 18.20 -11.62
C ALA A 325 14.77 17.17 -12.50
N GLN A 326 16.01 17.47 -12.92
CA GLN A 326 16.81 16.54 -13.71
C GLN A 326 17.26 15.31 -12.91
N ASP A 327 17.63 15.48 -11.64
CA ASP A 327 18.02 14.38 -10.77
C ASP A 327 16.83 13.44 -10.53
N CYS A 328 15.64 13.99 -10.29
CA CYS A 328 14.42 13.20 -10.14
C CYS A 328 14.07 12.42 -11.42
N ARG A 329 14.17 13.05 -12.60
CA ARG A 329 13.91 12.37 -13.89
C ARG A 329 14.93 11.26 -14.17
N THR A 330 16.20 11.51 -13.86
CA THR A 330 17.28 10.52 -14.02
C THR A 330 17.03 9.31 -13.13
N LEU A 331 16.70 9.54 -11.85
CA LEU A 331 16.37 8.47 -10.92
C LEU A 331 15.11 7.71 -11.36
N LEU A 332 14.04 8.41 -11.74
CA LEU A 332 12.79 7.78 -12.21
C LEU A 332 13.05 6.86 -13.40
N THR A 333 13.90 7.29 -14.34
CA THR A 333 14.32 6.49 -15.49
C THR A 333 15.10 5.25 -15.04
N ALA A 334 16.03 5.39 -14.10
CA ALA A 334 16.81 4.26 -13.55
C ALA A 334 15.93 3.25 -12.79
N CYS A 335 14.85 3.69 -12.16
CA CYS A 335 13.85 2.84 -11.51
C CYS A 335 12.95 2.09 -12.51
N ALA A 336 12.96 2.49 -13.79
CA ALA A 336 12.20 1.89 -14.88
C ALA A 336 10.68 1.78 -14.63
N LEU A 337 10.11 2.71 -13.85
CA LEU A 337 8.69 2.73 -13.56
C LEU A 337 7.88 2.94 -14.85
N GLY A 338 7.05 1.96 -15.21
CA GLY A 338 6.22 1.98 -16.42
C GLY A 338 6.98 1.76 -17.73
N ALA A 339 8.20 1.25 -17.70
CA ALA A 339 9.03 1.05 -18.91
C ALA A 339 8.45 0.04 -19.93
N GLY A 340 7.51 -0.81 -19.52
CA GLY A 340 6.83 -1.83 -20.32
C GLY A 340 7.67 -3.08 -20.63
N THR A 341 8.97 -3.06 -20.35
CA THR A 341 9.89 -4.15 -20.69
C THR A 341 11.03 -4.28 -19.67
N LEU A 342 11.62 -5.49 -19.63
CA LEU A 342 12.88 -5.79 -18.96
C LEU A 342 13.89 -6.20 -20.03
N THR A 343 15.17 -5.89 -19.80
CA THR A 343 16.26 -6.48 -20.58
C THR A 343 16.27 -7.99 -20.39
N GLU A 344 16.77 -8.72 -21.38
CA GLU A 344 16.82 -10.19 -21.34
C GLU A 344 17.59 -10.72 -20.12
N GLU A 345 18.70 -10.07 -19.77
CA GLU A 345 19.49 -10.39 -18.57
C GLU A 345 18.66 -10.27 -17.28
N LEU A 346 17.98 -9.13 -17.08
CA LEU A 346 17.18 -8.89 -15.88
C LEU A 346 15.98 -9.82 -15.81
N ARG A 347 15.35 -10.12 -16.95
CA ARG A 347 14.28 -11.10 -17.06
C ARG A 347 14.77 -12.49 -16.66
N GLY A 348 15.92 -12.93 -17.17
CA GLY A 348 16.52 -14.21 -16.82
C GLY A 348 16.80 -14.36 -15.32
N GLN A 349 17.29 -13.30 -14.67
CA GLN A 349 17.52 -13.28 -13.22
C GLN A 349 16.20 -13.37 -12.42
N LEU A 350 15.17 -12.62 -12.83
CA LEU A 350 13.85 -12.67 -12.22
C LEU A 350 13.22 -14.07 -12.35
N ASP A 351 13.24 -14.64 -13.55
CA ASP A 351 12.66 -15.96 -13.80
C ASP A 351 13.39 -17.07 -13.03
N HIS A 352 14.73 -16.97 -12.90
CA HIS A 352 15.51 -17.90 -12.09
C HIS A 352 15.16 -17.81 -10.59
N ALA A 353 15.02 -16.59 -10.08
CA ALA A 353 14.64 -16.35 -8.68
C ALA A 353 13.24 -16.92 -8.36
N VAL A 354 12.28 -16.72 -9.27
CA VAL A 354 10.91 -17.24 -9.17
C VAL A 354 10.91 -18.77 -9.21
N ARG A 355 11.58 -19.41 -10.18
CA ARG A 355 11.65 -20.88 -10.26
C ARG A 355 12.25 -21.51 -9.01
N THR A 356 13.31 -20.93 -8.48
CA THR A 356 13.94 -21.38 -7.23
C THR A 356 12.94 -21.34 -6.07
N SER A 357 12.18 -20.26 -5.98
CA SER A 357 11.21 -20.04 -4.91
C SER A 357 10.01 -20.97 -5.02
N ASP A 358 9.49 -21.20 -6.24
CA ASP A 358 8.41 -22.15 -6.51
C ASP A 358 8.76 -23.55 -6.01
N HIS A 359 9.94 -24.03 -6.43
CA HIS A 359 10.44 -25.34 -6.05
C HIS A 359 10.54 -25.49 -4.53
N THR A 360 11.16 -24.50 -3.85
CA THR A 360 11.29 -24.53 -2.38
C THR A 360 9.95 -24.52 -1.65
N ILE A 361 8.96 -23.76 -2.12
CA ILE A 361 7.62 -23.75 -1.51
C ILE A 361 7.01 -25.15 -1.62
N ARG A 362 6.99 -25.73 -2.81
CA ARG A 362 6.38 -27.06 -3.06
C ARG A 362 7.10 -28.16 -2.27
N GLU A 363 8.43 -28.14 -2.23
CA GLU A 363 9.22 -29.10 -1.42
C GLU A 363 9.00 -28.93 0.09
N SER A 364 8.83 -27.69 0.56
CA SER A 364 8.55 -27.43 1.98
C SER A 364 7.18 -28.00 2.37
N LEU A 365 6.18 -27.88 1.52
CA LEU A 365 4.84 -28.39 1.77
C LEU A 365 4.80 -29.92 1.72
N ALA A 366 5.42 -30.54 0.70
CA ALA A 366 5.50 -32.00 0.59
C ALA A 366 6.18 -32.65 1.82
N ARG A 367 7.20 -32.01 2.40
CA ARG A 367 7.84 -32.50 3.63
C ARG A 367 6.93 -32.41 4.87
N GLN A 368 6.04 -31.42 4.92
CA GLN A 368 5.10 -31.26 6.03
C GLN A 368 4.02 -32.36 6.00
N ASP A 369 3.55 -32.74 4.81
CA ASP A 369 2.59 -33.84 4.64
C ASP A 369 3.15 -35.18 5.13
N HIS A 370 4.45 -35.41 4.94
CA HIS A 370 5.11 -36.66 5.34
C HIS A 370 5.47 -36.71 6.83
N SER A 371 5.37 -35.59 7.54
CA SER A 371 5.71 -35.47 8.96
C SER A 371 4.52 -35.72 9.90
N TYR A 372 3.30 -35.86 9.36
CA TYR A 372 2.13 -36.38 10.07
C TYR A 372 1.92 -37.84 9.70
N PRO A 373 2.45 -38.83 10.46
CA PRO A 373 2.03 -40.20 10.27
C PRO A 373 0.55 -40.28 10.61
N ILE A 374 -0.21 -40.86 9.68
CA ILE A 374 -1.58 -41.35 9.85
C ILE A 374 -1.65 -42.01 11.24
N GLY A 375 -2.40 -41.40 12.15
CA GLY A 375 -2.76 -42.03 13.40
C GLY A 375 -3.44 -43.36 13.08
N GLN A 376 -2.81 -44.45 13.50
CA GLN A 376 -3.38 -45.78 13.43
C GLN A 376 -4.60 -45.87 14.37
N GLU A 377 -5.70 -46.34 13.77
CA GLU A 377 -6.92 -46.98 14.34
C GLU A 377 -7.72 -46.27 15.44
#